data_AF-R8B560-F1
#
_entry.id   AF-R8B560-F1
#
_cell.length_a   1.000
_cell.length_b   1.000
_cell.length_c   1.000
_cell.angle_alpha   90.00
_cell.angle_beta   90.00
_cell.angle_gamma   90.00
#
_symmetry.space_group_name_H-M   'P 1'
#
loop_
_entity.id
_entity.type
_entity.pdbx_description
1 polymer ?
#
loop_
_entity_poly.entity_id
_entity_poly.type
_entity_poly.pdbx_seq_one_letter_code
_entity_poly.pdbx_strand_id
1 'polypeptide(L)'
;MALRRGFKSEANKYAKEMRVELGRQSYEPLCPWELARLLEIPILPLSEFSVSDPQAVSVLSNGAQDKFSAVSVFKGRKRLIVHNDAHHPYRQAANIAHELSHAILLHPPTPPFTGDGERNFNSEVRSMEEEANWLGPALLVSEEAALHIVRNKMSLSFASELYTASEQLITMRINVTGARKRANRFRGPK
;
A
#
# COMPACT_ATOMS: atom_id res chain seq x y z
N MET A 1 12.01 -9.93 10.39
CA MET A 1 11.56 -10.46 11.69
C MET A 1 10.14 -10.98 11.48
N ALA A 2 9.50 -11.54 12.50
CA ALA A 2 8.07 -11.84 12.40
C ALA A 2 7.31 -10.60 12.86
N LEU A 3 6.25 -10.21 12.13
CA LEU A 3 5.31 -9.17 12.55
C LEU A 3 4.85 -9.42 14.00
N ARG A 4 4.67 -8.34 14.77
CA ARG A 4 4.16 -8.46 16.15
C ARG A 4 2.84 -9.23 16.18
N ARG A 5 2.66 -10.04 17.23
CA ARG A 5 1.45 -10.86 17.38
C ARG A 5 0.21 -9.97 17.33
N GLY A 6 -0.77 -10.37 16.52
CA GLY A 6 -2.03 -9.64 16.34
C GLY A 6 -2.02 -8.60 15.22
N PHE A 7 -0.85 -8.18 14.72
CA PHE A 7 -0.77 -7.11 13.71
C PHE A 7 -1.55 -7.41 12.44
N LYS A 8 -1.54 -8.67 11.97
CA LYS A 8 -2.26 -9.03 10.73
C LYS A 8 -3.77 -8.77 10.83
N SER A 9 -4.34 -9.06 11.99
CA SER A 9 -5.76 -8.81 12.28
C SER A 9 -6.05 -7.32 12.46
N GLU A 10 -5.14 -6.60 13.12
CA GLU A 10 -5.21 -5.14 13.26
C GLU A 10 -5.12 -4.43 11.90
N ALA A 11 -4.20 -4.84 11.02
CA ALA A 11 -4.07 -4.29 9.69
C ALA A 11 -5.36 -4.50 8.87
N ASN A 12 -6.01 -5.66 8.98
CA ASN A 12 -7.31 -5.86 8.33
C ASN A 12 -8.42 -5.02 8.99
N LYS A 13 -8.35 -4.73 10.30
CA LYS A 13 -9.27 -3.81 10.96
C LYS A 13 -9.13 -2.40 10.38
N TYR A 14 -7.91 -1.86 10.27
CA TYR A 14 -7.68 -0.57 9.62
C TYR A 14 -8.16 -0.57 8.16
N ALA A 15 -7.87 -1.62 7.39
CA ALA A 15 -8.33 -1.70 6.00
C ALA A 15 -9.85 -1.64 5.83
N LYS A 16 -10.61 -2.14 6.81
CA LYS A 16 -12.07 -2.00 6.85
C LYS A 16 -12.51 -0.63 7.30
N GLU A 17 -11.92 -0.11 8.37
CA GLU A 17 -12.26 1.21 8.90
C GLU A 17 -12.03 2.29 7.84
N MET A 18 -10.91 2.27 7.12
CA MET A 18 -10.64 3.23 6.04
C MET A 18 -11.64 3.12 4.88
N ARG A 19 -12.18 1.94 4.60
CA ARG A 19 -13.28 1.79 3.62
C ARG A 19 -14.56 2.43 4.14
N VAL A 20 -14.90 2.19 5.42
CA VAL A 20 -16.09 2.78 6.07
C VAL A 20 -16.01 4.31 6.06
N GLU A 21 -14.86 4.89 6.41
CA GLU A 21 -14.66 6.35 6.37
C GLU A 21 -14.79 6.93 4.95
N LEU A 22 -14.47 6.13 3.92
CA LEU A 22 -14.68 6.49 2.50
C LEU A 22 -16.10 6.16 2.00
N GLY A 23 -17.02 5.71 2.86
CA GLY A 23 -18.37 5.33 2.48
C GLY A 23 -18.45 4.06 1.60
N ARG A 24 -17.44 3.20 1.67
CA ARG A 24 -17.32 1.94 0.91
C ARG A 24 -17.68 0.74 1.76
N GLN A 25 -18.22 -0.29 1.13
CA GLN A 25 -18.39 -1.60 1.77
C GLN A 25 -17.03 -2.29 1.98
N SER A 26 -16.96 -3.22 2.93
CA SER A 26 -15.69 -3.84 3.35
C SER A 26 -14.95 -4.61 2.26
N TYR A 27 -15.67 -5.09 1.24
CA TYR A 27 -15.09 -5.80 0.09
C TYR A 27 -14.84 -4.89 -1.11
N GLU A 28 -15.34 -3.65 -1.12
CA GLU A 28 -15.19 -2.77 -2.29
C GLU A 28 -13.74 -2.30 -2.45
N PRO A 29 -13.35 -1.91 -3.68
CA PRO A 29 -12.07 -1.27 -3.92
C PRO A 29 -11.89 0.00 -3.08
N LEU A 30 -10.66 0.22 -2.64
CA LEU A 30 -10.24 1.45 -1.99
C LEU A 30 -9.21 2.14 -2.89
N CYS A 31 -9.48 3.39 -3.25
CA CYS A 31 -8.54 4.21 -4.01
C CYS A 31 -7.54 4.89 -3.05
N PRO A 32 -6.22 4.64 -3.17
CA PRO A 32 -5.23 5.27 -2.29
C PRO A 32 -5.24 6.80 -2.34
N TRP A 33 -5.55 7.40 -3.49
CA TRP A 33 -5.64 8.86 -3.62
C TRP A 33 -6.87 9.44 -2.91
N GLU A 34 -8.01 8.73 -2.92
CA GLU A 34 -9.18 9.14 -2.12
C GLU A 34 -8.87 9.05 -0.63
N LEU A 35 -8.20 7.97 -0.20
CA LEU A 35 -7.77 7.80 1.18
C LEU A 35 -6.79 8.89 1.62
N ALA A 36 -5.81 9.23 0.78
CA ALA A 36 -4.86 10.30 1.08
C ALA A 36 -5.57 11.65 1.25
N ARG A 37 -6.58 11.94 0.42
CA ARG A 37 -7.41 13.15 0.56
C ARG A 37 -8.18 13.17 1.87
N LEU A 38 -8.78 12.06 2.26
CA LEU A 38 -9.48 11.91 3.55
C LEU A 38 -8.53 12.15 4.73
N LEU A 39 -7.30 11.65 4.64
CA LEU A 39 -6.28 11.80 5.68
C LEU A 39 -5.55 13.15 5.63
N GLU A 40 -5.93 14.05 4.72
CA GLU A 40 -5.29 15.34 4.48
C GLU A 40 -3.77 15.23 4.18
N ILE A 41 -3.38 14.18 3.45
CA ILE A 41 -2.00 13.93 3.02
C ILE A 41 -1.90 14.24 1.52
N PRO A 42 -1.27 15.37 1.13
CA PRO A 42 -1.02 15.67 -0.27
C PRO A 42 -0.15 14.61 -0.93
N ILE A 43 -0.49 14.24 -2.16
CA ILE A 43 0.33 13.37 -3.02
C ILE A 43 0.82 14.23 -4.18
N LEU A 44 2.13 14.26 -4.39
CA LEU A 44 2.77 14.91 -5.53
C LEU A 44 3.42 13.85 -6.42
N PRO A 45 3.19 13.87 -7.75
CA PRO A 45 3.97 13.08 -8.69
C PRO A 45 5.42 13.60 -8.76
N LEU A 46 6.37 12.69 -8.97
CA LEU A 46 7.78 13.03 -9.18
C LEU A 46 7.96 13.96 -10.39
N SER A 47 7.13 13.82 -11.42
CA SER A 47 7.18 14.68 -12.61
C SER A 47 6.91 16.16 -12.34
N GLU A 48 6.23 16.53 -11.24
CA GLU A 48 6.03 17.94 -10.87
C GLU A 48 7.35 18.67 -10.56
N PHE A 49 8.40 17.94 -10.21
CA PHE A 49 9.72 18.51 -9.92
C PHE A 49 10.57 18.72 -11.18
N SER A 50 10.05 18.40 -12.37
CA SER A 50 10.80 18.50 -13.64
C SER A 50 11.23 19.93 -13.99
N VAL A 51 10.51 20.94 -13.51
CA VAL A 51 10.88 22.35 -13.72
C VAL A 51 12.04 22.75 -12.79
N SER A 52 12.05 22.25 -11.55
CA SER A 52 13.07 22.59 -10.56
C SER A 52 14.35 21.77 -10.72
N ASP A 53 14.23 20.48 -11.04
CA ASP A 53 15.37 19.56 -11.18
C ASP A 53 15.07 18.51 -12.27
N PRO A 54 15.17 18.90 -13.55
CA PRO A 54 14.88 18.00 -14.67
C PRO A 54 15.84 16.79 -14.72
N GLN A 55 17.08 16.96 -14.26
CA GLN A 55 18.08 15.90 -14.30
C GLN A 55 17.76 14.81 -13.28
N ALA A 56 17.46 15.17 -12.03
CA ALA A 56 17.08 14.20 -11.00
C ALA A 56 15.79 13.46 -11.39
N VAL A 57 14.78 14.18 -11.89
CA VAL A 57 13.53 13.57 -12.36
C VAL A 57 13.78 12.59 -13.50
N SER A 58 14.60 12.95 -14.49
CA SER A 58 14.93 12.05 -15.60
C SER A 58 15.63 10.77 -15.15
N VAL A 59 16.61 10.88 -14.24
CA VAL A 59 17.32 9.72 -13.66
C VAL A 59 16.34 8.81 -12.92
N LEU A 60 15.54 9.37 -12.03
CA LEU A 60 14.61 8.60 -11.19
C LEU A 60 13.38 8.08 -11.94
N SER A 61 13.02 8.66 -13.08
CA SER A 61 11.87 8.22 -13.89
C SER A 61 12.23 7.21 -14.96
N ASN A 62 13.45 7.28 -15.53
CA ASN A 62 13.84 6.46 -16.69
C ASN A 62 15.11 5.61 -16.45
N GLY A 63 16.17 6.21 -15.90
CA GLY A 63 17.47 5.54 -15.77
C GLY A 63 17.60 4.61 -14.55
N ALA A 64 16.83 4.88 -13.51
CA ALA A 64 16.91 4.24 -12.19
C ALA A 64 15.51 4.13 -11.56
N GLN A 65 14.49 3.87 -12.38
CA GLN A 65 13.09 3.84 -11.96
C GLN A 65 12.82 2.86 -10.80
N ASP A 66 13.58 1.77 -10.73
CA ASP A 66 13.52 0.79 -9.65
C ASP A 66 14.10 1.30 -8.31
N LYS A 67 14.91 2.37 -8.32
CA LYS A 67 15.57 2.94 -7.14
C LYS A 67 14.69 3.89 -6.33
N PHE A 68 13.61 4.42 -6.91
CA PHE A 68 12.68 5.31 -6.22
C PHE A 68 11.22 5.00 -6.61
N SER A 69 10.41 4.70 -5.59
CA SER A 69 9.01 4.30 -5.73
C SER A 69 8.06 5.36 -5.19
N ALA A 70 8.19 5.67 -3.90
CA ALA A 70 7.53 6.76 -3.22
C ALA A 70 8.28 7.08 -1.92
N VAL A 71 7.99 8.22 -1.31
CA VAL A 71 8.50 8.60 0.01
C VAL A 71 7.57 9.59 0.70
N SER A 72 7.43 9.46 2.00
CA SER A 72 6.82 10.47 2.87
C SER A 72 7.84 11.55 3.25
N VAL A 73 7.54 12.81 2.92
CA VAL A 73 8.34 13.98 3.31
C VAL A 73 7.61 14.74 4.42
N PHE A 74 8.36 15.19 5.42
CA PHE A 74 7.80 15.86 6.59
C PHE A 74 8.31 17.29 6.72
N LYS A 75 7.41 18.21 7.08
CA LYS A 75 7.75 19.59 7.52
C LYS A 75 7.02 19.86 8.83
N GLY A 76 7.73 19.66 9.95
CA GLY A 76 7.12 19.65 11.28
C GLY A 76 6.06 18.54 11.37
N ARG A 77 4.82 18.91 11.70
CA ARG A 77 3.68 17.98 11.77
C ARG A 77 3.02 17.67 10.41
N LYS A 78 3.39 18.39 9.35
CA LYS A 78 2.81 18.18 8.02
C LYS A 78 3.52 17.03 7.32
N ARG A 79 2.74 16.16 6.67
CA ARG A 79 3.21 15.04 5.85
C ARG A 79 2.75 15.26 4.41
N LEU A 80 3.61 14.97 3.46
CA LEU A 80 3.26 14.83 2.04
C LEU A 80 3.88 13.55 1.49
N ILE A 81 3.29 12.97 0.45
CA ILE A 81 3.82 11.81 -0.25
C ILE A 81 4.31 12.28 -1.63
N VAL A 82 5.55 11.95 -1.97
CA VAL A 82 6.03 12.02 -3.37
C VAL A 82 6.03 10.61 -3.92
N HIS A 83 5.41 10.38 -5.08
CA HIS A 83 5.47 9.07 -5.75
C HIS A 83 6.01 9.18 -7.16
N ASN A 84 6.70 8.15 -7.61
CA ASN A 84 7.19 8.07 -8.98
C ASN A 84 6.05 7.65 -9.92
N ASP A 85 5.50 8.63 -10.62
CA ASP A 85 4.38 8.51 -11.55
C ASP A 85 4.77 7.94 -12.92
N ALA A 86 6.05 7.65 -13.16
CA ALA A 86 6.48 6.85 -14.31
C ALA A 86 6.17 5.35 -14.12
N HIS A 87 5.93 4.88 -12.89
CA HIS A 87 5.62 3.47 -12.62
C HIS A 87 4.29 3.05 -13.22
N HIS A 88 4.10 1.76 -13.46
CA HIS A 88 2.79 1.21 -13.81
C HIS A 88 1.73 1.60 -12.74
N PRO A 89 0.48 1.95 -13.11
CA PRO A 89 -0.55 2.40 -12.17
C PRO A 89 -0.73 1.50 -10.93
N TYR A 90 -0.68 0.18 -11.11
CA TYR A 90 -0.73 -0.78 -9.99
C TYR A 90 0.43 -0.64 -9.00
N ARG A 91 1.64 -0.33 -9.50
CA ARG A 91 2.80 -0.09 -8.64
C ARG A 91 2.71 1.26 -7.96
N GLN A 92 2.18 2.29 -8.63
CA GLN A 92 1.89 3.58 -7.99
C GLN A 92 0.90 3.40 -6.84
N ALA A 93 -0.23 2.70 -7.06
CA ALA A 93 -1.24 2.43 -6.05
C ALA A 93 -0.65 1.66 -4.84
N ALA A 94 0.17 0.65 -5.10
CA ALA A 94 0.86 -0.11 -4.04
C ALA A 94 1.85 0.75 -3.26
N ASN A 95 2.66 1.57 -3.94
CA ASN A 95 3.63 2.45 -3.29
C ASN A 95 2.91 3.51 -2.42
N ILE A 96 1.84 4.13 -2.92
CA ILE A 96 1.07 5.11 -2.15
C ILE A 96 0.39 4.43 -0.95
N ALA A 97 -0.19 3.24 -1.13
CA ALA A 97 -0.77 2.49 -0.02
C ALA A 97 0.26 2.12 1.06
N HIS A 98 1.51 1.84 0.67
CA HIS A 98 2.62 1.64 1.60
C HIS A 98 2.88 2.92 2.42
N GLU A 99 3.04 4.06 1.77
CA GLU A 99 3.27 5.35 2.46
C GLU A 99 2.08 5.75 3.37
N LEU A 100 0.85 5.52 2.93
CA LEU A 100 -0.35 5.73 3.75
C LEU A 100 -0.39 4.79 4.96
N SER A 101 0.18 3.59 4.85
CA SER A 101 0.29 2.67 5.99
C SER A 101 1.18 3.23 7.09
N HIS A 102 2.31 3.85 6.74
CA HIS A 102 3.12 4.59 7.71
C HIS A 102 2.34 5.73 8.36
N ALA A 103 1.37 6.34 7.65
CA ALA A 103 0.57 7.43 8.19
C ALA A 103 -0.49 6.92 9.17
N ILE A 104 -1.23 5.89 8.79
CA ILE A 104 -2.26 5.25 9.62
C ILE A 104 -1.67 4.69 10.90
N LEU A 105 -0.48 4.08 10.82
CA LEU A 105 0.21 3.50 11.97
C LEU A 105 1.01 4.54 12.78
N LEU A 106 0.97 5.81 12.39
CA LEU A 106 1.71 6.91 13.03
C LEU A 106 3.21 6.62 13.17
N HIS A 107 3.79 5.91 12.19
CA HIS A 107 5.23 5.69 12.17
C HIS A 107 5.96 7.03 12.11
N PRO A 108 7.01 7.23 12.94
CA PRO A 108 7.79 8.45 12.91
C PRO A 108 8.53 8.59 11.57
N PRO A 109 8.92 9.82 11.19
CA PRO A 109 9.79 10.03 10.03
C PRO A 109 11.10 9.26 10.25
N THR A 110 11.39 8.30 9.38
CA THR A 110 12.64 7.56 9.39
C THR A 110 13.52 8.10 8.27
N PRO A 111 14.77 8.52 8.55
CA PRO A 111 15.64 8.97 7.48
C PRO A 111 15.98 7.77 6.59
N PRO A 112 15.91 7.92 5.24
CA PRO A 112 16.19 6.83 4.31
C PRO A 112 17.65 6.36 4.38
N PHE A 113 18.52 7.24 4.88
CA PHE A 113 19.94 6.99 5.09
C PHE A 113 20.36 7.38 6.51
N THR A 114 21.40 6.74 7.02
CA THR A 114 22.14 7.19 8.20
C THR A 114 22.89 8.49 7.89
N GLY A 115 23.47 9.14 8.89
CA GLY A 115 24.31 10.34 8.70
C GLY A 115 25.48 10.13 7.74
N ASP A 116 25.87 8.87 7.50
CA ASP A 116 26.97 8.46 6.61
C ASP A 116 26.50 8.01 5.21
N GLY A 117 25.20 8.12 4.90
CA GLY A 117 24.65 7.74 3.60
C GLY A 117 24.35 6.25 3.44
N GLU A 118 24.50 5.44 4.50
CA GLU A 118 24.11 4.02 4.49
C GLU A 118 22.62 3.85 4.74
N ARG A 119 21.99 2.74 4.33
CA ARG A 119 20.60 2.48 4.71
C ARG A 119 20.49 2.31 6.23
N ASN A 120 19.49 2.95 6.85
CA ASN A 120 19.26 2.78 8.28
C ASN A 120 18.70 1.37 8.56
N PHE A 121 19.54 0.49 9.12
CA PHE A 121 19.19 -0.90 9.45
C PHE A 121 18.67 -1.10 10.88
N ASN A 122 18.24 -0.04 11.58
CA ASN A 122 17.66 -0.17 12.91
C ASN A 122 16.47 -1.17 12.88
N SER A 123 16.45 -2.10 13.84
CA SER A 123 15.41 -3.13 13.99
C SER A 123 14.01 -2.52 14.11
N GLU A 124 13.87 -1.35 14.71
CA GLU A 124 12.61 -0.60 14.82
C GLU A 124 12.12 -0.13 13.46
N VAL A 125 12.98 0.50 12.66
CA VAL A 125 12.67 0.94 11.29
C VAL A 125 12.26 -0.26 10.44
N ARG A 126 13.00 -1.37 10.55
CA ARG A 126 12.65 -2.60 9.86
C ARG A 126 11.28 -3.16 10.27
N SER A 127 10.93 -3.10 11.56
CA SER A 127 9.61 -3.53 12.03
C SER A 127 8.50 -2.66 11.44
N MET A 128 8.69 -1.33 11.41
CA MET A 128 7.74 -0.38 10.81
C MET A 128 7.56 -0.63 9.30
N GLU A 129 8.65 -0.91 8.58
CA GLU A 129 8.58 -1.30 7.17
C GLU A 129 7.85 -2.63 6.98
N GLU A 130 8.10 -3.64 7.82
CA GLU A 130 7.38 -4.93 7.75
C GLU A 130 5.87 -4.73 7.99
N GLU A 131 5.49 -3.86 8.92
CA GLU A 131 4.10 -3.49 9.19
C GLU A 131 3.45 -2.76 8.01
N ALA A 132 4.11 -1.76 7.42
CA ALA A 132 3.63 -1.04 6.24
C ALA A 132 3.52 -1.95 5.01
N ASN A 133 4.49 -2.84 4.79
CA ASN A 133 4.47 -3.85 3.73
C ASN A 133 3.30 -4.83 3.86
N TRP A 134 2.73 -4.98 5.06
CA TRP A 134 1.56 -5.81 5.27
C TRP A 134 0.24 -5.01 5.19
N LEU A 135 0.18 -3.82 5.79
CA LEU A 135 -1.01 -2.97 5.76
C LEU A 135 -1.27 -2.40 4.35
N GLY A 136 -0.25 -1.98 3.61
CA GLY A 136 -0.41 -1.36 2.29
C GLY A 136 -1.19 -2.25 1.31
N PRO A 137 -0.76 -3.50 1.09
CA PRO A 137 -1.52 -4.45 0.28
C PRO A 137 -2.90 -4.80 0.87
N ALA A 138 -3.08 -4.74 2.19
CA ALA A 138 -4.37 -4.96 2.83
C ALA A 138 -5.35 -3.79 2.62
N LEU A 139 -4.86 -2.55 2.52
CA LEU A 139 -5.67 -1.39 2.13
C LEU A 139 -6.25 -1.59 0.73
N LEU A 140 -5.42 -2.04 -0.24
CA LEU A 140 -5.88 -2.32 -1.61
C LEU A 140 -6.83 -3.52 -1.66
N VAL A 141 -6.45 -4.65 -1.03
CA VAL A 141 -7.25 -5.88 -1.02
C VAL A 141 -7.38 -6.41 0.41
N SER A 142 -8.49 -6.01 1.05
CA SER A 142 -8.88 -6.51 2.38
C SER A 142 -9.12 -8.03 2.38
N GLU A 143 -9.23 -8.62 3.57
CA GLU A 143 -9.69 -10.01 3.69
C GLU A 143 -11.07 -10.22 3.06
N GLU A 144 -11.97 -9.27 3.24
CA GLU A 144 -13.33 -9.29 2.70
C GLU A 144 -13.30 -9.19 1.16
N ALA A 145 -12.44 -8.35 0.59
CA ALA A 145 -12.20 -8.28 -0.85
C ALA A 145 -11.64 -9.61 -1.39
N ALA A 146 -10.63 -10.18 -0.73
CA ALA A 146 -10.07 -11.48 -1.12
C ALA A 146 -11.11 -12.61 -1.09
N LEU A 147 -11.97 -12.63 -0.07
CA LEU A 147 -13.11 -13.56 0.01
C LEU A 147 -14.14 -13.32 -1.09
N HIS A 148 -14.44 -12.05 -1.38
CA HIS A 148 -15.38 -11.65 -2.42
C HIS A 148 -14.91 -12.10 -3.81
N ILE A 149 -13.63 -11.88 -4.13
CA ILE A 149 -12.98 -12.34 -5.37
C ILE A 149 -13.17 -13.86 -5.54
N VAL A 150 -12.82 -14.63 -4.49
CA VAL A 150 -12.91 -16.10 -4.53
C VAL A 150 -14.34 -16.60 -4.61
N ARG A 151 -15.27 -16.03 -3.81
CA ARG A 151 -16.67 -16.47 -3.76
C ARG A 151 -17.39 -16.25 -5.08
N ASN A 152 -17.12 -15.12 -5.72
CA ASN A 152 -17.70 -14.76 -7.02
C ASN A 152 -16.92 -15.32 -8.22
N LYS A 153 -15.88 -16.14 -7.97
CA LYS A 153 -15.04 -16.76 -9.02
C LYS A 153 -14.49 -15.73 -10.02
N MET A 154 -14.11 -14.55 -9.55
CA MET A 154 -13.52 -13.51 -10.39
C MET A 154 -12.19 -14.00 -10.98
N SER A 155 -11.92 -13.66 -12.25
CA SER A 155 -10.60 -13.88 -12.86
C SER A 155 -9.57 -12.92 -12.23
N LEU A 156 -8.29 -13.29 -12.28
CA LEU A 156 -7.22 -12.45 -11.73
C LEU A 156 -7.11 -11.11 -12.48
N SER A 157 -7.26 -11.11 -13.80
CA SER A 157 -7.25 -9.90 -14.62
C SER A 157 -8.40 -8.96 -14.24
N PHE A 158 -9.64 -9.47 -14.13
CA PHE A 158 -10.79 -8.65 -13.70
C PHE A 158 -10.60 -8.10 -12.29
N ALA A 159 -10.13 -8.92 -11.34
CA ALA A 159 -9.83 -8.46 -10.00
C ALA A 159 -8.71 -7.41 -9.97
N SER A 160 -7.71 -7.53 -10.84
CA SER A 160 -6.60 -6.59 -10.91
C SER A 160 -7.06 -5.20 -11.37
N GLU A 161 -7.94 -5.16 -12.37
CA GLU A 161 -8.57 -3.93 -12.84
C GLU A 161 -9.47 -3.33 -11.75
N LEU A 162 -10.35 -4.14 -11.16
CA LEU A 162 -11.32 -3.71 -10.15
C LEU A 162 -10.64 -3.10 -8.91
N TYR A 163 -9.58 -3.73 -8.40
CA TYR A 163 -8.87 -3.27 -7.19
C TYR A 163 -7.64 -2.41 -7.48
N THR A 164 -7.35 -2.11 -8.76
CA THR A 164 -6.15 -1.36 -9.20
C THR A 164 -4.86 -1.94 -8.58
N ALA A 165 -4.71 -3.25 -8.64
CA ALA A 165 -3.60 -3.97 -8.06
C ALA A 165 -3.11 -5.06 -9.01
N SER A 166 -1.82 -5.41 -8.96
CA SER A 166 -1.29 -6.45 -9.85
C SER A 166 -1.86 -7.84 -9.51
N GLU A 167 -1.94 -8.72 -10.51
CA GLU A 167 -2.37 -10.11 -10.29
C GLU A 167 -1.54 -10.83 -9.22
N GLN A 168 -0.26 -10.46 -9.11
CA GLN A 168 0.65 -10.93 -8.07
C GLN A 168 0.19 -10.49 -6.68
N LEU A 169 -0.19 -9.22 -6.51
CA LEU A 169 -0.74 -8.70 -5.24
C LEU A 169 -2.09 -9.37 -4.92
N ILE A 170 -2.99 -9.47 -5.89
CA ILE A 170 -4.28 -10.17 -5.73
C ILE A 170 -4.04 -11.61 -5.24
N THR A 171 -3.16 -12.34 -5.91
CA THR A 171 -2.83 -13.73 -5.58
C THR A 171 -2.22 -13.84 -4.18
N MET A 172 -1.26 -12.96 -3.86
CA MET A 172 -0.67 -12.89 -2.53
C MET A 172 -1.75 -12.69 -1.46
N ARG A 173 -2.68 -11.74 -1.66
CA ARG A 173 -3.75 -11.45 -0.70
C ARG A 173 -4.74 -12.59 -0.56
N ILE A 174 -5.12 -13.28 -1.64
CA ILE A 174 -5.93 -14.50 -1.57
C ILE A 174 -5.23 -15.58 -0.73
N ASN A 175 -3.92 -15.74 -0.89
CA ASN A 175 -3.14 -16.78 -0.20
C ASN A 175 -2.98 -16.48 1.30
N VAL A 176 -2.51 -15.29 1.66
CA VAL A 176 -2.22 -14.93 3.05
C VAL A 176 -3.46 -14.85 3.93
N THR A 177 -4.63 -14.57 3.33
CA THR A 177 -5.93 -14.52 4.02
C THR A 177 -6.64 -15.88 4.09
N GLY A 178 -6.08 -16.90 3.41
CA GLY A 178 -6.69 -18.21 3.30
C GLY A 178 -8.05 -18.20 2.59
N ALA A 179 -8.32 -17.22 1.74
CA ALA A 179 -9.65 -16.96 1.18
C ALA A 179 -10.25 -18.18 0.48
N ARG A 180 -9.44 -18.97 -0.26
CA ARG A 180 -9.87 -20.23 -0.90
C ARG A 180 -10.37 -21.26 0.10
N LYS A 181 -9.61 -21.51 1.17
CA LYS A 181 -9.99 -22.46 2.23
C LYS A 181 -11.24 -21.99 2.96
N ARG A 182 -11.32 -20.70 3.28
CA ARG A 182 -12.47 -20.08 3.96
C ARG A 182 -13.74 -20.15 3.11
N ALA A 183 -13.67 -19.81 1.82
CA ALA A 183 -14.82 -19.85 0.94
C ALA A 183 -15.40 -21.26 0.77
N ASN A 184 -14.54 -22.29 0.72
CA ASN A 184 -14.98 -23.68 0.61
C ASN A 184 -15.66 -24.22 1.87
N ARG A 185 -15.28 -23.75 3.07
CA ARG A 185 -15.94 -24.16 4.34
C ARG A 185 -17.38 -23.66 4.47
N PHE A 186 -17.70 -22.51 3.86
CA PHE A 186 -19.07 -21.97 3.86
C PHE A 186 -19.99 -22.63 2.82
N ARG A 187 -19.41 -23.41 1.89
CA ARG A 187 -20.17 -24.34 1.05
C ARG A 187 -20.26 -25.66 1.82
N GLY A 188 -21.17 -25.75 2.79
CA GLY A 188 -21.50 -27.01 3.47
C GLY A 188 -21.88 -28.11 2.46
N PRO A 189 -21.88 -29.39 2.87
CA PRO A 189 -22.12 -30.51 1.96
C PRO A 189 -23.44 -30.29 1.21
N LYS A 190 -23.37 -30.48 -0.12
CA LYS A 190 -24.55 -30.49 -0.98
C LYS A 190 -25.52 -31.59 -0.56
#